data_AF-A0A380JRU6-F1
#
_entry.id   AF-A0A380JRU6-F1
#
_cell.length_a   1.000
_cell.length_b   1.000
_cell.length_c   1.000
_cell.angle_alpha   90.00
_cell.angle_beta   90.00
_cell.angle_gamma   90.00
#
_symmetry.space_group_name_H-M   'P 1'
#
loop_
_entity.id
_entity.type
_entity.pdbx_description
1 polymer ?
#
loop_
_entity_poly.entity_id
_entity_poly.type
_entity_poly.pdbx_seq_one_letter_code
_entity_poly.pdbx_strand_id
1 'polypeptide(L)' 'MKLFKFNFIFAKPKKQEKPKWTIEAHGWEASARRYNQKHGLPAKQIW' A
#
# COMPACT_ATOMS: atom_id res chain seq x y z
N MET A 1 39.95 -18.39 -0.15
CA MET A 1 38.84 -17.52 0.31
C MET A 1 37.76 -17.52 -0.77
N LYS A 2 36.98 -18.60 -0.90
CA LYS A 2 35.69 -18.90 -0.25
C LYS A 2 34.52 -18.01 -0.74
N LEU A 3 33.91 -18.47 -1.84
CA LEU A 3 32.47 -18.61 -2.12
C LEU A 3 31.45 -17.49 -1.81
N PHE A 4 31.85 -16.27 -1.45
CA PHE A 4 30.86 -15.28 -0.99
C PHE A 4 30.09 -14.50 -2.07
N LYS A 5 30.41 -14.65 -3.36
CA LYS A 5 29.83 -13.81 -4.43
C LYS A 5 28.64 -14.43 -5.19
N PHE A 6 28.40 -15.73 -5.10
CA PHE A 6 27.35 -16.38 -5.91
C PHE A 6 25.96 -16.44 -5.24
N ASN A 7 25.85 -16.11 -3.96
CA ASN A 7 24.56 -16.20 -3.24
C ASN A 7 23.56 -15.08 -3.59
N PHE A 8 24.00 -14.02 -4.27
CA PHE A 8 23.12 -12.88 -4.58
C PHE A 8 22.31 -13.07 -5.87
N ILE A 9 22.75 -13.96 -6.77
CA ILE A 9 22.09 -14.19 -8.06
C ILE A 9 20.85 -15.12 -7.90
N PHE A 10 20.84 -15.96 -6.86
CA PHE A 10 19.74 -16.89 -6.56
C PHE A 10 18.72 -16.39 -5.53
N ALA A 11 18.87 -15.16 -5.03
CA ALA A 11 17.85 -14.54 -4.21
C ALA A 11 16.62 -14.28 -5.11
N LYS A 12 15.67 -15.22 -5.13
CA LYS A 12 14.38 -15.04 -5.81
C LYS A 12 13.88 -13.64 -5.46
N PRO A 13 13.47 -12.81 -6.43
CA PRO A 13 12.89 -11.52 -6.11
C PRO A 13 11.75 -11.80 -5.13
N LYS A 14 11.83 -11.24 -3.92
CA LYS A 14 10.71 -11.26 -2.97
C LYS A 14 9.51 -10.83 -3.80
N LYS A 15 8.50 -11.69 -3.90
CA LYS A 15 7.27 -11.37 -4.64
C LYS A 15 6.83 -10.02 -4.12
N GLN A 16 6.91 -8.97 -4.95
CA GLN A 16 6.29 -7.71 -4.61
C GLN A 16 4.83 -8.06 -4.42
N GLU A 17 4.36 -7.96 -3.17
CA GLU A 17 2.94 -8.06 -2.90
C GLU A 17 2.30 -6.95 -3.72
N LYS A 18 1.62 -7.35 -4.79
CA LYS A 18 0.87 -6.42 -5.61
C LYS A 18 -0.11 -5.74 -4.66
N PRO A 19 -0.19 -4.39 -4.64
CA PRO A 19 -1.14 -3.72 -3.78
C PRO A 19 -2.52 -4.27 -4.08
N LYS A 20 -3.12 -4.94 -3.09
CA LYS A 20 -4.42 -5.56 -3.24
C LYS A 20 -5.46 -4.45 -3.26
N TRP A 21 -5.94 -4.11 -4.46
CA TRP A 21 -6.98 -3.10 -4.57
C TRP A 21 -8.30 -3.64 -4.00
N THR A 22 -8.86 -2.96 -3.01
CA THR A 22 -10.20 -3.23 -2.48
C THR A 22 -11.01 -1.94 -2.44
N ILE A 23 -12.32 -2.05 -2.58
CA ILE A 23 -13.25 -0.91 -2.49
C ILE A 23 -13.18 -0.27 -1.10
N GLU A 24 -12.99 -1.07 -0.05
CA GLU A 24 -12.85 -0.58 1.32
C GLU A 24 -11.60 0.29 1.51
N ALA A 25 -10.48 -0.05 0.85
CA ALA A 25 -9.22 0.66 1.01
C ALA A 25 -9.04 1.81 0.02
N HIS A 26 -9.61 1.67 -1.19
CA HIS A 26 -9.34 2.55 -2.34
C HIS A 26 -10.61 2.99 -3.10
N GLY A 27 -11.78 2.66 -2.59
CA GLY A 27 -13.03 3.17 -3.12
C GLY A 27 -13.20 4.67 -2.87
N TRP A 28 -14.27 5.20 -3.43
CA TRP A 28 -14.63 6.62 -3.36
C TRP A 28 -14.70 7.13 -1.91
N GLU A 29 -15.37 6.40 -1.03
CA GLU A 29 -15.59 6.79 0.35
C GLU A 29 -14.30 6.81 1.18
N ALA A 30 -13.45 5.80 1.02
CA ALA A 30 -12.15 5.74 1.68
C ALA A 30 -11.24 6.91 1.25
N SER A 31 -11.27 7.25 -0.05
CA SER A 31 -10.51 8.38 -0.59
C SER A 31 -11.03 9.72 -0.06
N ALA A 32 -12.36 9.90 -0.03
CA ALA A 32 -12.99 11.10 0.52
C ALA A 32 -12.68 11.29 2.02
N ARG A 33 -12.70 10.20 2.81
CA ARG A 33 -12.35 10.25 4.23
C ARG A 33 -10.90 10.65 4.45
N ARG A 34 -9.96 10.08 3.69
CA ARG A 34 -8.53 10.44 3.77
C ARG A 34 -8.30 11.90 3.41
N TYR A 35 -9.00 12.39 2.38
CA TYR A 35 -8.95 13.80 1.99
C TYR A 35 -9.45 14.70 3.13
N ASN A 36 -10.62 14.40 3.68
CA ASN A 36 -11.19 15.19 4.77
C ASN A 36 -10.28 15.22 5.99
N GLN A 37 -9.70 14.07 6.39
CA GLN A 37 -8.73 13.99 7.49
C GLN A 37 -7.48 14.83 7.23
N LYS A 38 -6.94 14.76 6.01
CA LYS A 38 -5.74 15.53 5.63
C LYS A 38 -5.96 17.04 5.68
N HIS A 39 -7.18 17.48 5.38
CA HIS A 39 -7.53 18.89 5.29
C HIS A 39 -8.33 19.41 6.50
N GLY A 40 -8.50 18.60 7.55
CA GLY A 40 -9.25 18.97 8.74
C GLY A 40 -10.74 19.25 8.48
N LEU A 41 -11.29 18.72 7.39
CA LEU A 41 -12.69 18.89 7.05
C LEU A 41 -13.54 17.94 7.90
N PRO A 42 -14.76 18.36 8.32
CA PRO A 42 -15.66 17.47 9.02
C PRO A 42 -15.92 16.21 8.16
N ALA A 43 -15.91 15.05 8.81
CA ALA A 43 -16.34 13.82 8.15
C ALA A 43 -17.76 14.05 7.63
N LYS A 44 -18.03 13.63 6.39
CA LYS A 44 -19.34 13.83 5.75
C LYS A 44 -20.41 13.27 6.69
N GLN A 45 -21.22 14.17 7.28
CA GLN A 45 -22.34 13.78 8.10
C GLN A 45 -23.40 13.21 7.16
N ILE A 46 -23.56 11.89 7.23
CA ILE A 46 -24.66 11.20 6.55
C ILE A 46 -25.91 11.58 7.35
N TRP A 47 -26.84 12.27 6.70
CA TRP A 47 -28.14 12.64 7.25
C TRP A 47 -29.05 11.41 7.29
#